data_AF-A0A959KI02-F1
#
_entry.id   AF-A0A959KI02-F1
#
_cell.length_a   1.000
_cell.length_b   1.000
_cell.length_c   1.000
_cell.angle_alpha   90.00
_cell.angle_beta   90.00
_cell.angle_gamma   90.00
#
_symmetry.space_group_name_H-M   'P 1'
#
loop_
_entity.id
_entity.type
_entity.pdbx_description
1 polymer ?
#
loop_
_entity_poly.entity_id
_entity_poly.type
_entity_poly.pdbx_seq_one_letter_code
_entity_poly.pdbx_strand_id
1 'polypeptide(L)'
;MRRIAGISAILVLAIALSFFNHRGIAPSDEYLYSFHAWQITTGDFELSPSAFHNRFGQLLPMAFFIWLFGGHPYVLTLWSLLSFLLLLVGLWVLLRKKGSWLPWAAIGLIALNPSLLRLAADVSHDLVATAFSTLA
;
A
#
# COMPACT_ATOMS: atom_id res chain seq x y z
N MET A 1 2.12 25.83 -8.12
CA MET A 1 3.27 25.44 -7.28
C MET A 1 2.88 25.12 -5.84
N ARG A 2 2.25 26.03 -5.06
CA ARG A 2 1.91 25.78 -3.63
C ARG A 2 1.11 24.50 -3.36
N ARG A 3 0.14 24.14 -4.22
CA ARG A 3 -0.66 22.91 -4.07
C ARG A 3 0.15 21.63 -4.28
N ILE A 4 1.14 21.64 -5.19
CA ILE A 4 1.99 20.47 -5.42
C ILE A 4 2.92 20.28 -4.23
N ALA A 5 3.53 21.36 -3.74
CA ALA A 5 4.35 21.32 -2.53
C ALA A 5 3.57 20.78 -1.32
N GLY A 6 2.31 21.19 -1.14
CA GLY A 6 1.46 20.73 -0.05
C GLY A 6 1.18 19.22 -0.10
N ILE A 7 0.79 18.67 -1.25
CA ILE A 7 0.55 17.22 -1.35
C ILE A 7 1.85 16.44 -1.20
N SER A 8 2.95 16.91 -1.80
CA SER A 8 4.27 16.29 -1.64
C SER A 8 4.69 16.22 -0.18
N ALA A 9 4.49 17.28 0.61
CA ALA A 9 4.80 17.27 2.04
C ALA A 9 4.00 16.21 2.81
N ILE A 10 2.71 16.03 2.50
CA ILE A 10 1.86 15.02 3.13
C ILE A 10 2.30 13.61 2.73
N LEU A 11 2.64 13.38 1.45
CA LEU A 11 3.14 12.09 0.99
C LEU A 11 4.48 11.72 1.65
N VAL A 12 5.41 12.69 1.75
CA VAL A 12 6.69 12.48 2.45
C VAL A 12 6.46 12.14 3.92
N LEU A 13 5.55 12.86 4.58
CA LEU A 13 5.17 12.57 5.97
C LEU A 13 4.57 11.17 6.11
N ALA A 14 3.64 10.78 5.23
CA ALA A 14 3.04 9.45 5.21
C ALA A 14 4.07 8.34 5.02
N ILE A 15 5.04 8.53 4.10
CA ILE A 15 6.15 7.60 3.88
C ILE A 15 7.01 7.49 5.14
N ALA A 16 7.41 8.61 5.74
CA ALA A 16 8.23 8.62 6.94
C ALA A 16 7.53 7.91 8.10
N LEU A 17 6.26 8.22 8.35
CA LEU A 17 5.46 7.58 9.40
C LEU A 17 5.25 6.09 9.15
N SER A 18 5.04 5.67 7.90
CA SER A 18 4.94 4.25 7.55
C SER A 18 6.26 3.53 7.78
N PHE A 19 7.39 4.15 7.40
CA PHE A 19 8.73 3.59 7.61
C PHE A 19 9.02 3.36 9.10
N PHE A 20 8.70 4.33 9.98
CA PHE A 20 8.87 4.17 11.42
C PHE A 20 7.88 3.18 12.08
N ASN A 21 6.78 2.85 11.40
CA ASN A 21 5.81 1.84 11.87
C ASN A 21 6.10 0.43 11.36
N HIS A 22 7.14 0.22 10.56
CA HIS A 22 7.48 -1.10 10.04
C HIS A 22 7.93 -2.05 11.16
N ARG A 23 7.40 -3.28 11.17
CA ARG A 23 7.62 -4.28 12.23
C ARG A 23 8.20 -5.60 11.72
N GLY A 24 8.58 -5.66 10.45
CA GLY A 24 8.92 -6.91 9.77
C GLY A 24 7.67 -7.62 9.26
N ILE A 25 7.79 -8.94 9.03
CA ILE A 25 6.72 -9.80 8.49
C ILE A 25 6.22 -10.71 9.61
N ALA A 26 4.94 -10.62 9.95
CA ALA A 26 4.32 -11.47 10.94
C ALA A 26 4.05 -12.88 10.39
N PRO A 27 4.07 -13.91 11.25
CA PRO A 27 3.73 -15.29 10.88
C PRO A 27 2.20 -15.47 10.77
N SER A 28 1.60 -14.73 9.84
CA SER A 28 0.17 -14.66 9.58
C SER A 28 -0.08 -14.62 8.06
N ASP A 29 -1.17 -13.98 7.64
CA ASP A 29 -1.47 -13.60 6.26
C ASP A 29 -0.28 -12.95 5.53
N GLU A 30 0.50 -12.13 6.23
CA GLU A 30 1.66 -11.42 5.68
C GLU A 30 2.72 -12.38 5.14
N TYR A 31 3.01 -13.44 5.90
CA TYR A 31 3.95 -14.47 5.51
C TYR A 31 3.43 -15.22 4.27
N LEU A 32 2.15 -15.61 4.26
CA LEU A 32 1.56 -16.34 3.14
C LEU A 32 1.60 -15.53 1.84
N TYR A 33 1.25 -14.24 1.89
CA TYR A 33 1.35 -13.38 0.72
C TYR A 33 2.78 -13.21 0.23
N SER A 34 3.71 -13.02 1.16
CA SER A 34 5.13 -12.87 0.85
C SER A 34 5.71 -14.13 0.22
N PHE A 35 5.36 -15.30 0.77
CA PHE A 35 5.80 -16.61 0.28
C PHE A 35 5.26 -16.89 -1.13
N HIS A 36 3.96 -16.69 -1.35
CA HIS A 36 3.37 -16.91 -2.68
C HIS A 36 3.89 -15.90 -3.72
N ALA A 37 4.09 -14.64 -3.34
CA ALA A 37 4.71 -13.66 -4.22
C ALA A 37 6.14 -14.08 -4.61
N TRP A 38 6.91 -14.61 -3.66
CA TRP A 38 8.23 -15.17 -3.92
C TRP A 38 8.17 -16.38 -4.87
N GLN A 39 7.26 -17.32 -4.65
CA GLN A 39 7.07 -18.47 -5.55
C GLN A 39 6.70 -18.05 -6.97
N ILE A 40 5.90 -16.98 -7.13
CA ILE A 40 5.60 -16.43 -8.46
C ILE A 40 6.88 -15.92 -9.12
N THR A 41 7.76 -15.25 -8.36
CA THR A 41 9.04 -14.76 -8.87
C THR A 41 9.98 -15.90 -9.29
N THR A 42 9.99 -17.04 -8.59
CA THR A 42 10.84 -18.19 -8.94
C THR A 42 10.24 -19.14 -9.96
N GLY A 43 8.94 -19.00 -10.26
CA GLY A 43 8.21 -19.89 -11.15
C GLY A 43 7.66 -21.16 -10.49
N ASP A 44 7.73 -21.25 -9.16
CA ASP A 44 7.29 -22.40 -8.36
C ASP A 44 5.86 -22.26 -7.83
N PHE A 45 5.13 -21.21 -8.24
CA PHE A 45 3.79 -20.96 -7.75
C PHE A 45 2.77 -21.92 -8.37
N GLU A 46 2.01 -22.60 -7.51
CA GLU A 46 0.91 -23.47 -7.90
C GLU A 46 -0.44 -22.88 -7.48
N LEU A 47 -1.43 -22.98 -8.38
CA LEU A 47 -2.79 -22.58 -8.07
C LEU A 47 -3.37 -23.44 -6.96
N SER A 48 -4.01 -22.79 -6.00
CA SER A 48 -4.66 -23.46 -4.87
C SER A 48 -6.18 -23.33 -4.97
N PRO A 49 -6.98 -24.26 -4.41
CA PRO A 49 -8.43 -24.07 -4.28
C PRO A 49 -8.83 -22.87 -3.41
N SER A 50 -7.93 -22.39 -2.55
CA SER A 50 -8.18 -21.23 -1.69
C SER A 50 -8.11 -19.93 -2.48
N ALA A 51 -9.20 -19.17 -2.50
CA ALA A 51 -9.24 -17.83 -3.09
C ALA A 51 -8.21 -16.87 -2.46
N PHE A 52 -7.80 -17.12 -1.21
CA PHE A 52 -6.77 -16.33 -0.52
C PHE A 52 -5.40 -16.45 -1.18
N HIS A 53 -5.03 -17.65 -1.62
CA HIS A 53 -3.73 -17.92 -2.28
C HIS A 53 -3.69 -17.39 -3.71
N ASN A 54 -4.83 -17.06 -4.32
CA ASN A 54 -4.92 -16.59 -5.70
C ASN A 54 -5.28 -15.10 -5.80
N ARG A 55 -5.02 -14.30 -4.75
CA ARG A 55 -5.26 -12.85 -4.75
C ARG A 55 -4.22 -12.12 -5.60
N PHE A 56 -4.29 -12.30 -6.93
CA PHE A 56 -3.28 -11.76 -7.86
C PHE A 56 -3.15 -10.23 -7.85
N GLY A 57 -4.20 -9.50 -7.46
CA GLY A 57 -4.11 -8.04 -7.23
C GLY A 57 -3.17 -7.64 -6.09
N GLN A 58 -2.90 -8.55 -5.15
CA GLN A 58 -1.85 -8.40 -4.13
C GLN A 58 -0.54 -9.04 -4.61
N LEU A 59 -0.62 -10.27 -5.11
CA LEU A 59 0.54 -11.12 -5.33
C LEU A 59 1.40 -10.68 -6.52
N LEU A 60 0.81 -10.30 -7.65
CA LEU A 60 1.59 -9.93 -8.85
C LEU A 60 2.41 -8.65 -8.66
N PRO A 61 1.86 -7.56 -8.09
CA PRO A 61 2.66 -6.36 -7.79
C PRO A 61 3.79 -6.65 -6.79
N MET A 62 3.52 -7.47 -5.76
CA MET A 62 4.56 -7.89 -4.82
C MET A 62 5.67 -8.69 -5.52
N ALA A 63 5.30 -9.70 -6.32
CA ALA A 63 6.25 -10.53 -7.06
C ALA A 63 7.12 -9.70 -8.02
N PHE A 64 6.53 -8.67 -8.65
CA PHE A 64 7.25 -7.71 -9.48
C PHE A 64 8.30 -6.94 -8.67
N PHE A 65 7.97 -6.44 -7.47
CA PHE A 65 8.93 -5.73 -6.63
C PHE A 65 10.00 -6.65 -6.05
N ILE A 66 9.65 -7.88 -5.68
CA ILE A 66 10.60 -8.91 -5.26
C ILE A 66 11.58 -9.20 -6.40
N TRP A 67 11.11 -9.34 -7.63
CA TRP A 67 11.95 -9.55 -8.80
C TRP A 67 12.93 -8.39 -9.05
N LEU A 68 12.47 -7.15 -8.88
CA LEU A 68 13.30 -5.95 -9.08
C LEU A 68 14.33 -5.71 -7.98
N PHE A 69 13.94 -5.92 -6.72
CA PHE A 69 14.69 -5.42 -5.56
C PHE A 69 15.12 -6.53 -4.57
N GLY A 70 14.69 -7.77 -4.79
CA GLY A 70 14.91 -8.90 -3.89
C GLY A 70 13.86 -9.03 -2.77
N GLY A 71 13.95 -10.12 -2.00
CA GLY A 71 12.99 -10.47 -0.94
C GLY A 71 13.26 -9.81 0.42
N HIS A 72 13.43 -8.49 0.47
CA HIS A 72 13.65 -7.76 1.72
C HIS A 72 12.31 -7.34 2.38
N PRO A 73 12.17 -7.32 3.72
CA PRO A 73 10.93 -6.90 4.41
C PRO A 73 10.29 -5.60 3.89
N TYR A 74 11.07 -4.53 3.70
CA TYR A 74 10.56 -3.28 3.11
C TYR A 74 10.03 -3.42 1.67
N VAL A 75 10.58 -4.34 0.87
CA VAL A 75 10.12 -4.59 -0.51
C VAL A 75 8.76 -5.28 -0.47
N LEU A 76 8.55 -6.21 0.47
CA LEU A 76 7.29 -6.93 0.63
C LEU A 76 6.13 -6.00 0.99
N THR A 77 6.39 -4.95 1.76
CA THR A 77 5.39 -3.94 2.15
C THR A 77 5.19 -2.82 1.12
N LEU A 78 6.03 -2.78 0.07
CA LEU A 78 6.05 -1.66 -0.89
C LEU A 78 4.72 -1.49 -1.61
N TRP A 79 4.04 -2.59 -1.95
CA TRP A 79 2.76 -2.52 -2.65
C TRP A 79 1.65 -1.91 -1.79
N SER A 80 1.59 -2.28 -0.51
CA SER A 80 0.65 -1.70 0.44
C SER A 80 0.93 -0.21 0.68
N LEU A 81 2.21 0.18 0.81
CA LEU A 81 2.60 1.60 0.88
C LEU A 81 2.18 2.37 -0.37
N LEU A 82 2.45 1.84 -1.57
CA LEU A 82 2.07 2.49 -2.82
C LEU A 82 0.55 2.62 -2.95
N SER A 83 -0.21 1.64 -2.48
CA SER A 83 -1.68 1.70 -2.47
C SER A 83 -2.20 2.76 -1.51
N PHE A 84 -1.56 2.93 -0.35
CA PHE A 84 -1.88 4.04 0.56
C PHE A 84 -1.58 5.40 -0.05
N LEU A 85 -0.44 5.56 -0.71
CA LEU A 85 -0.09 6.81 -1.39
C LEU A 85 -1.06 7.09 -2.55
N LEU A 86 -1.44 6.05 -3.30
CA LEU A 86 -2.44 6.16 -4.37
C LEU A 86 -3.79 6.62 -3.82
N LEU A 87 -4.23 6.08 -2.68
CA LEU A 87 -5.44 6.53 -1.99
C LEU A 87 -5.39 8.01 -1.65
N LEU A 88 -4.28 8.50 -1.06
CA LEU A 88 -4.11 9.92 -0.74
C LEU A 88 -4.15 10.81 -1.99
N VAL A 89 -3.42 10.42 -3.04
CA VAL A 89 -3.39 11.18 -4.31
C VAL A 89 -4.76 11.17 -4.98
N GLY A 90 -5.42 10.01 -5.05
CA GLY A 90 -6.73 9.85 -5.65
C GLY A 90 -7.79 10.69 -4.93
N LEU A 91 -7.85 10.64 -3.61
CA LEU A 91 -8.75 11.49 -2.81
C LEU A 91 -8.50 12.98 -3.06
N TRP A 92 -7.23 13.42 -3.10
CA TRP A 92 -6.92 14.80 -3.42
C TRP A 92 -7.40 15.19 -4.83
N VAL A 93 -7.17 14.33 -5.84
CA VAL A 93 -7.60 14.57 -7.22
C VAL A 93 -9.13 14.66 -7.34
N LEU A 94 -9.87 13.80 -6.64
CA LEU A 94 -11.33 13.77 -6.63
C LEU A 94 -11.91 15.01 -5.94
N LEU A 95 -11.32 15.42 -4.81
CA LEU A 95 -11.87 16.48 -3.96
C LEU A 95 -11.38 17.89 -4.29
N ARG A 96 -10.27 18.06 -5.05
CA ARG A 96 -9.68 19.39 -5.34
C ARG A 96 -10.61 20.39 -6.04
N LYS A 97 -11.71 19.92 -6.64
CA LYS A 97 -12.74 20.76 -7.28
C LYS A 97 -13.92 21.10 -6.35
N LYS A 98 -14.06 20.41 -5.20
CA LYS A 98 -15.22 20.49 -4.30
C LYS A 98 -15.06 21.53 -3.18
N GLY A 99 -13.89 22.14 -3.04
CA GLY A 99 -13.60 23.18 -2.05
C GLY A 99 -12.10 23.37 -1.85
N SER A 100 -11.68 24.54 -1.36
CA SER A 100 -10.26 24.85 -1.18
C SER A 100 -9.61 24.12 0.00
N TRP A 101 -10.38 23.81 1.05
CA TRP A 101 -9.88 23.18 2.29
C TRP A 101 -10.19 21.68 2.38
N LEU A 102 -11.32 21.24 1.84
CA LEU A 102 -11.81 19.86 1.90
C LEU A 102 -10.78 18.79 1.49
N PRO A 103 -10.08 18.89 0.33
CA PRO A 103 -9.10 17.88 -0.04
C PRO A 103 -7.96 17.77 0.98
N TRP A 104 -7.54 18.88 1.59
CA TRP A 104 -6.47 18.89 2.59
C TRP A 104 -6.90 18.23 3.89
N ALA A 105 -8.11 18.53 4.36
CA ALA A 105 -8.66 17.88 5.54
C ALA A 105 -8.81 16.37 5.33
N ALA A 106 -9.37 15.95 4.19
CA ALA A 106 -9.57 14.54 3.87
C ALA A 106 -8.24 13.77 3.85
N ILE A 107 -7.27 14.22 3.06
CA ILE A 107 -5.98 13.52 2.97
C ILE A 107 -5.17 13.63 4.25
N GLY A 108 -5.27 14.72 4.99
CA GLY A 108 -4.60 14.89 6.28
C GLY A 108 -5.11 13.88 7.32
N LEU A 109 -6.43 13.69 7.40
CA LEU A 109 -7.04 12.70 8.29
C LEU A 109 -6.62 11.26 7.92
N ILE A 110 -6.58 10.94 6.62
CA ILE A 110 -6.16 9.62 6.15
C ILE A 110 -4.66 9.40 6.37
N ALA A 111 -3.82 10.40 6.06
CA ALA A 111 -2.36 10.32 6.20
C ALA A 111 -1.89 10.18 7.65
N LEU A 112 -2.67 10.68 8.61
CA LEU A 112 -2.38 10.61 10.05
C LEU A 112 -3.13 9.49 10.76
N ASN A 113 -3.95 8.70 10.05
CA ASN A 113 -4.71 7.62 10.65
C ASN A 113 -3.76 6.48 11.08
N PRO A 114 -3.66 6.15 12.39
CA PRO A 114 -2.71 5.15 12.86
C PRO A 114 -2.96 3.75 12.29
N SER A 115 -4.22 3.37 12.06
CA SER A 115 -4.57 2.07 11.50
C SER A 115 -4.11 1.97 10.05
N LEU A 116 -4.37 2.99 9.23
CA LEU A 116 -3.93 2.98 7.82
C LEU A 116 -2.42 3.07 7.68
N LEU A 117 -1.75 3.86 8.53
CA LEU A 117 -0.29 3.91 8.59
C LEU A 117 0.32 2.55 8.97
N ARG A 118 -0.31 1.85 9.92
CA ARG A 118 0.11 0.49 10.28
C ARG A 118 -0.04 -0.46 9.09
N LEU A 119 -1.20 -0.46 8.42
CA LEU A 119 -1.43 -1.30 7.25
C LEU A 119 -0.52 -0.95 6.06
N ALA A 120 -0.13 0.32 5.92
CA ALA A 120 0.79 0.78 4.87
C ALA A 120 2.23 0.31 5.12
N ALA A 121 2.58 0.03 6.37
CA ALA A 121 3.88 -0.50 6.77
C ALA A 121 3.92 -2.03 6.82
N ASP A 122 2.86 -2.68 6.33
CA ASP A 122 2.54 -4.10 6.46
C ASP A 122 2.18 -4.70 5.09
N VAL A 123 2.17 -6.03 4.96
CA VAL A 123 1.68 -6.75 3.78
C VAL A 123 0.16 -6.87 3.88
N SER A 124 -0.51 -5.73 3.68
CA SER A 124 -1.96 -5.63 3.88
C SER A 124 -2.73 -5.68 2.57
N HIS A 125 -3.51 -6.75 2.36
CA HIS A 125 -4.51 -6.82 1.29
C HIS A 125 -5.69 -5.87 1.54
N ASP A 126 -6.10 -5.69 2.80
CA ASP A 126 -7.24 -4.85 3.17
C ASP A 126 -7.03 -3.39 2.76
N LEU A 127 -5.81 -2.87 2.93
CA LEU A 127 -5.44 -1.53 2.49
C LEU A 127 -5.46 -1.41 0.97
N VAL A 128 -4.98 -2.42 0.24
CA VAL A 128 -5.04 -2.46 -1.22
C VAL A 128 -6.49 -2.43 -1.68
N ALA A 129 -7.33 -3.32 -1.15
CA ALA A 129 -8.75 -3.34 -1.45
C ALA A 129 -9.45 -2.01 -1.12
N THR A 130 -9.13 -1.41 0.03
CA THR A 130 -9.63 -0.09 0.43
C THR A 130 -9.22 1.00 -0.57
N ALA A 131 -7.96 1.03 -1.00
CA ALA A 131 -7.47 2.02 -1.96
C ALA A 131 -8.21 1.92 -3.29
N PHE A 132 -8.30 0.72 -3.88
CA PHE A 132 -8.92 0.54 -5.18
C PHE A 132 -10.44 0.68 -5.14
N SER A 133 -11.12 0.21 -4.08
CA SER A 133 -12.57 0.40 -3.92
C SER A 133 -12.97 1.85 -3.71
N THR A 134 -12.16 2.64 -3.00
CA THR A 134 -12.43 4.08 -2.81
C THR A 134 -12.28 4.88 -4.11
N LEU A 135 -11.47 4.39 -5.05
CA LEU A 135 -11.15 5.08 -6.30
C LEU A 135 -11.93 4.57 -7.52
N ALA A 136 -12.72 3.51 -7.36
CA ALA A 136 -13.61 2.96 -8.38
C ALA A 136 -14.88 3.80 -8.54
#